data_AF-A0A2N2M4Z3-F1
#
_entry.id   AF-A0A2N2M4Z3-F1
#
_cell.length_a   1.000
_cell.length_b   1.000
_cell.length_c   1.000
_cell.angle_alpha   90.00
_cell.angle_beta   90.00
_cell.angle_gamma   90.00
#
_symmetry.space_group_name_H-M   'P 1'
#
loop_
_entity.id
_entity.type
_entity.pdbx_description
1 polymer ?
#
loop_
_entity_poly.entity_id
_entity_poly.type
_entity_poly.pdbx_seq_one_letter_code
_entity_poly.pdbx_strand_id
1 'polypeptide(L)'
;NDKKISLKTDYVSLLQNENFNVFYNAPCLIYITGAKSVGSLDVDVALAASYIMFSAASRGMGTCWVALGANIRDPQLRAELGLPDNYRIVAPIILGYPKAIPAPSERHAPEIIRVITEAR
;
A
#
# COMPACT_ATOMS: atom_id res chain seq x y z
N ASN A 1 17.73 -13.25 -16.26
CA ASN A 1 18.15 -13.97 -15.04
C ASN A 1 16.96 -14.06 -14.10
N ASP A 2 16.23 -15.17 -14.23
CA ASP A 2 14.92 -15.40 -13.64
C ASP A 2 15.02 -15.74 -12.16
N LYS A 3 15.03 -14.73 -11.29
CA LYS A 3 14.60 -14.93 -9.91
C LYS A 3 13.07 -14.93 -9.89
N LYS A 4 12.45 -16.04 -10.30
CA LYS A 4 11.01 -16.27 -10.07
C LYS A 4 10.79 -16.24 -8.55
N ILE A 5 10.00 -15.27 -8.10
CA ILE A 5 9.56 -15.17 -6.71
C ILE A 5 8.86 -16.50 -6.36
N SER A 6 9.44 -17.28 -5.46
CA SER A 6 8.79 -18.47 -4.92
C SER A 6 7.76 -18.01 -3.90
N LEU A 7 6.49 -18.00 -4.29
CA LEU A 7 5.39 -17.74 -3.36
C LEU A 7 5.16 -18.99 -2.52
N LYS A 8 4.95 -18.80 -1.21
CA LYS A 8 4.54 -19.90 -0.32
C LYS A 8 3.20 -20.48 -0.80
N THR A 9 3.08 -21.79 -0.83
CA THR A 9 1.87 -22.51 -1.27
C THR A 9 0.61 -22.02 -0.57
N ASP A 10 0.67 -21.81 0.75
CA ASP A 10 -0.46 -21.31 1.55
C ASP A 10 -0.96 -19.93 1.06
N TYR A 11 -0.04 -19.08 0.61
CA TYR A 11 -0.38 -17.76 0.09
C TYR A 11 -1.10 -17.85 -1.25
N VAL A 12 -0.68 -18.77 -2.12
CA VAL A 12 -1.35 -19.04 -3.40
C VAL A 12 -2.75 -19.58 -3.15
N SER A 13 -2.90 -20.57 -2.25
CA SER A 13 -4.20 -21.13 -1.88
C SER A 13 -5.15 -20.08 -1.30
N LEU A 14 -4.63 -19.15 -0.47
CA LEU A 14 -5.44 -18.04 0.06
C LEU A 14 -5.95 -17.13 -1.06
N LEU A 15 -5.12 -16.77 -2.03
CA LEU A 15 -5.51 -15.87 -3.14
C LEU A 15 -6.46 -16.53 -4.15
N GLN A 16 -6.48 -17.86 -4.23
CA GLN A 16 -7.43 -18.60 -5.06
C GLN A 16 -8.81 -18.78 -4.41
N ASN A 17 -8.93 -18.50 -3.11
CA ASN A 17 -10.20 -18.62 -2.42
C ASN A 17 -11.12 -17.45 -2.77
N GLU A 18 -12.23 -17.72 -3.47
CA GLU A 18 -13.21 -16.71 -3.88
C GLU A 18 -13.88 -15.99 -2.69
N ASN A 19 -13.89 -16.61 -1.51
CA ASN A 19 -14.43 -15.99 -0.28
C ASN A 19 -13.41 -15.06 0.40
N PHE A 20 -12.17 -15.02 -0.07
CA PHE A 20 -11.14 -14.14 0.47
C PHE A 20 -11.16 -12.79 -0.23
N ASN A 21 -11.48 -11.75 0.55
CA ASN A 21 -11.32 -10.37 0.12
C ASN A 21 -9.94 -9.85 0.52
N VAL A 22 -9.11 -9.50 -0.47
CA VAL A 22 -7.75 -8.94 -0.25
C VAL A 22 -7.75 -7.64 0.56
N PHE A 23 -8.89 -6.95 0.63
CA PHE A 23 -9.10 -5.74 1.43
C PHE A 23 -9.69 -6.02 2.82
N TYR A 24 -9.72 -7.29 3.24
CA TYR A 24 -10.16 -7.75 4.57
C TYR A 24 -11.56 -7.26 4.96
N ASN A 25 -12.45 -7.05 3.97
CA ASN A 25 -13.81 -6.53 4.16
C ASN A 25 -13.85 -5.17 4.86
N ALA A 26 -12.82 -4.33 4.69
CA ALA A 26 -12.83 -2.97 5.17
C ALA A 26 -13.99 -2.16 4.53
N PRO A 27 -14.63 -1.25 5.28
CA PRO A 27 -15.77 -0.49 4.79
C PRO A 27 -15.40 0.60 3.76
N CYS A 28 -14.12 0.94 3.64
CA CYS A 28 -13.63 1.98 2.74
C CYS A 28 -12.27 1.60 2.14
N LEU A 29 -12.11 1.90 0.85
CA LEU A 29 -10.87 1.80 0.09
C LEU A 29 -10.58 3.15 -0.56
N ILE A 30 -9.37 3.66 -0.32
CA ILE A 30 -8.87 4.91 -0.89
C ILE A 30 -7.78 4.53 -1.89
N TYR A 31 -7.95 4.94 -3.15
CA TYR A 31 -6.91 4.84 -4.16
C TYR A 31 -6.21 6.18 -4.32
N ILE A 32 -4.92 6.23 -3.98
CA ILE A 32 -4.06 7.36 -4.31
C ILE A 32 -3.29 7.03 -5.58
N THR A 33 -3.48 7.86 -6.59
CA THR A 33 -3.01 7.63 -7.96
C THR A 33 -2.29 8.86 -8.49
N GLY A 34 -1.54 8.70 -9.58
CA GLY A 34 -1.00 9.85 -10.29
C GLY A 34 -0.37 9.47 -11.63
N ALA A 35 -0.03 10.49 -12.41
CA ALA A 35 0.51 10.33 -13.75
C ALA A 35 1.90 9.68 -13.71
N LYS A 36 2.11 8.66 -14.56
CA LYS A 36 3.38 7.93 -14.70
C LYS A 36 4.57 8.84 -15.08
N SER A 37 4.32 10.03 -15.60
CA SER A 37 5.34 11.02 -15.99
C SER A 37 5.90 11.83 -14.82
N VAL A 38 5.28 11.78 -13.63
CA VAL A 38 5.74 12.54 -12.47
C VAL A 38 6.90 11.78 -11.80
N GLY A 39 8.09 12.38 -11.81
CA GLY A 39 9.31 11.74 -11.28
C GLY A 39 9.29 11.54 -9.76
N SER A 40 8.58 12.39 -9.02
CA SER A 40 8.42 12.31 -7.56
C SER A 40 7.20 11.50 -7.11
N LEU A 41 6.49 10.84 -8.04
CA LEU A 41 5.15 10.28 -7.79
C LEU A 41 5.10 9.37 -6.55
N ASP A 42 6.08 8.47 -6.39
CA ASP A 42 6.13 7.57 -5.23
C ASP A 42 6.31 8.32 -3.91
N VAL A 43 7.14 9.37 -3.89
CA VAL A 43 7.37 10.19 -2.69
C VAL A 43 6.13 11.00 -2.35
N ASP A 44 5.55 11.68 -3.34
CA ASP A 44 4.36 12.53 -3.16
C ASP A 44 3.18 11.71 -2.62
N VAL A 45 2.95 10.54 -3.22
CA VAL A 45 1.87 9.64 -2.76
C VAL A 45 2.19 9.02 -1.41
N ALA A 46 3.43 8.60 -1.14
CA ALA A 46 3.80 8.07 0.17
C ALA A 46 3.57 9.10 1.29
N LEU A 47 3.89 10.37 1.05
CA LEU A 47 3.60 11.46 1.98
C LEU A 47 2.10 11.62 2.17
N ALA A 48 1.32 11.77 1.10
CA ALA A 48 -0.14 11.92 1.17
C ALA A 48 -0.82 10.73 1.90
N ALA A 49 -0.41 9.51 1.57
CA ALA A 49 -0.82 8.28 2.25
C ALA A 49 -0.53 8.34 3.75
N SER A 50 0.68 8.74 4.12
CA SER A 50 1.08 8.84 5.53
C SER A 50 0.22 9.83 6.30
N TYR A 51 -0.09 11.00 5.74
CA TYR A 51 -1.01 11.96 6.38
C TYR A 51 -2.41 11.39 6.59
N ILE A 52 -2.96 10.65 5.62
CA ILE A 52 -4.25 9.96 5.75
C ILE A 52 -4.19 8.93 6.87
N MET A 53 -3.14 8.09 6.88
CA MET A 53 -2.98 7.02 7.87
C MET A 53 -2.80 7.58 9.30
N PHE A 54 -2.02 8.64 9.49
CA PHE A 54 -1.86 9.29 10.80
C PHE A 54 -3.15 9.98 11.27
N SER A 55 -3.89 10.62 10.35
CA SER A 55 -5.18 11.24 10.65
C SER A 55 -6.24 10.19 11.03
N ALA A 56 -6.26 9.04 10.34
CA ALA A 56 -7.13 7.93 10.71
C ALA A 56 -6.79 7.39 12.11
N ALA A 57 -5.51 7.15 12.39
CA ALA A 57 -5.05 6.66 13.68
C ALA A 57 -5.41 7.62 14.83
N SER A 58 -5.25 8.94 14.64
CA SER A 58 -5.62 9.94 15.66
C SER A 58 -7.12 9.99 15.95
N ARG A 59 -7.94 9.46 15.03
CA ARG A 59 -9.41 9.35 15.15
C ARG A 59 -9.87 7.95 15.57
N GLY A 60 -8.95 7.08 16.02
CA GLY A 60 -9.28 5.72 16.45
C GLY A 60 -9.63 4.76 15.31
N MET A 61 -9.29 5.12 14.07
CA MET A 61 -9.48 4.27 12.89
C MET A 61 -8.19 3.54 12.53
N GLY A 62 -8.32 2.41 11.84
CA GLY A 62 -7.22 1.59 11.35
C GLY A 62 -7.07 1.71 9.84
N THR A 63 -5.83 1.61 9.36
CA THR A 63 -5.49 1.62 7.93
C THR A 63 -4.50 0.53 7.58
N CYS A 64 -4.57 0.02 6.35
CA CYS A 64 -3.55 -0.87 5.79
C CYS A 64 -3.28 -0.52 4.32
N TRP A 65 -2.00 -0.45 3.94
CA TRP A 65 -1.59 -0.31 2.55
C TRP A 65 -1.58 -1.69 1.89
N VAL A 66 -2.56 -1.96 1.04
CA VAL A 66 -2.74 -3.28 0.40
C VAL A 66 -2.14 -3.24 -1.00
N ALA A 67 -0.84 -3.51 -1.12
CA ALA A 67 -0.10 -3.40 -2.38
C ALA A 67 -0.68 -4.23 -3.54
N LEU A 68 -1.36 -5.35 -3.25
CA LEU A 68 -2.08 -6.14 -4.26
C LEU A 68 -3.11 -5.30 -5.03
N GLY A 69 -3.80 -4.38 -4.35
CA GLY A 69 -4.83 -3.52 -4.96
C GLY A 69 -4.31 -2.54 -6.00
N ALA A 70 -2.99 -2.38 -6.15
CA ALA A 70 -2.39 -1.51 -7.16
C ALA A 70 -2.36 -2.15 -8.56
N ASN A 71 -2.59 -3.46 -8.65
CA ASN A 71 -2.41 -4.25 -9.87
C ASN A 71 -3.72 -4.51 -10.63
N ILE A 72 -4.64 -3.55 -10.63
CA ILE A 72 -5.86 -3.65 -11.43
C ILE A 72 -5.51 -3.51 -12.92
N ARG A 73 -5.70 -4.60 -13.66
CA ARG A 73 -5.37 -4.72 -15.09
C ARG A 73 -6.58 -4.67 -16.01
N ASP A 74 -7.77 -4.95 -15.48
CA ASP A 74 -9.01 -4.89 -16.26
C ASP A 74 -9.30 -3.43 -16.69
N PRO A 75 -9.32 -3.14 -18.00
CA PRO A 75 -9.59 -1.80 -18.49
C PRO A 75 -10.97 -1.26 -18.11
N GLN A 76 -11.99 -2.12 -18.02
CA GLN A 76 -13.35 -1.71 -17.66
C GLN A 76 -13.38 -1.23 -16.21
N LEU A 77 -12.85 -2.04 -15.29
CA LEU A 77 -12.75 -1.67 -13.88
C LEU A 77 -11.89 -0.42 -13.66
N ARG A 78 -10.80 -0.24 -14.41
CA ARG A 78 -9.99 0.99 -14.34
C ARG A 78 -10.77 2.22 -14.79
N ALA A 79 -11.58 2.10 -15.84
CA ALA A 79 -12.44 3.18 -16.31
C ALA A 79 -13.55 3.51 -15.31
N GLU A 80 -14.17 2.50 -14.68
CA GLU A 80 -15.15 2.67 -13.60
C GLU A 80 -14.55 3.38 -12.37
N LEU A 81 -13.28 3.10 -12.05
CA LEU A 81 -12.53 3.80 -11.02
C LEU A 81 -12.10 5.22 -11.42
N GLY A 82 -12.40 5.66 -12.65
CA GLY A 82 -12.05 6.97 -13.18
C GLY A 82 -10.54 7.17 -13.40
N LEU A 83 -9.79 6.09 -13.64
CA LEU A 83 -8.33 6.14 -13.81
C LEU A 83 -7.95 6.41 -15.27
N PRO A 84 -7.23 7.51 -15.57
CA PRO A 84 -6.64 7.70 -16.89
C PRO A 84 -5.61 6.61 -17.22
N ASP A 85 -5.40 6.33 -18.51
CA ASP A 85 -4.45 5.29 -18.97
C ASP A 85 -3.00 5.59 -18.55
N ASN A 86 -2.64 6.87 -18.51
CA ASN A 86 -1.33 7.33 -18.08
C ASN A 86 -1.16 7.37 -16.55
N TYR A 87 -2.16 6.94 -15.76
CA TYR A 87 -2.09 6.95 -14.30
C TYR A 87 -1.73 5.57 -13.73
N ARG A 88 -0.98 5.59 -12.64
CA ARG A 88 -0.67 4.43 -11.81
C ARG A 88 -1.39 4.54 -10.47
N ILE A 89 -1.93 3.43 -10.00
CA ILE A 89 -2.35 3.29 -8.61
C ILE A 89 -1.09 3.06 -7.78
N VAL A 90 -0.81 3.96 -6.84
CA VAL A 90 0.42 3.88 -6.02
C VAL A 90 0.08 3.35 -4.63
N ALA A 91 -0.93 3.92 -3.98
CA ALA A 91 -1.34 3.54 -2.63
C ALA A 91 -2.83 3.15 -2.55
N PRO A 92 -3.15 1.85 -2.65
CA PRO A 92 -4.42 1.32 -2.19
C PRO A 92 -4.42 1.22 -0.67
N ILE A 93 -5.24 2.03 -0.01
CA ILE A 93 -5.31 2.11 1.45
C ILE A 93 -6.72 1.75 1.89
N ILE A 94 -6.85 0.67 2.65
CA ILE A 94 -8.12 0.37 3.32
C ILE A 94 -8.23 1.16 4.61
N LEU A 95 -9.46 1.56 4.96
CA LEU A 95 -9.79 2.35 6.14
C LEU A 95 -11.03 1.76 6.84
N GLY A 96 -11.00 1.68 8.16
CA GLY A 96 -12.15 1.23 8.94
C GLY A 96 -11.92 1.26 10.45
N TYR A 97 -12.81 0.60 11.19
CA TYR A 97 -12.66 0.41 12.64
C TYR A 97 -11.99 -0.93 12.92
N PRO A 98 -10.79 -0.94 13.54
CA PRO A 98 -10.06 -2.17 13.81
C PRO A 98 -10.78 -2.98 14.90
N LYS A 99 -10.91 -4.29 14.70
CA LYS A 99 -11.42 -5.20 15.73
C LYS A 99 -10.47 -5.33 16.93
N ALA A 100 -9.18 -5.22 16.65
CA ALA A 100 -8.09 -5.22 17.63
C ALA A 100 -6.90 -4.44 17.05
N ILE A 101 -6.07 -3.87 17.93
CA ILE A 101 -4.78 -3.29 17.57
C ILE A 101 -3.70 -4.33 17.82
N PRO A 102 -2.97 -4.79 16.77
CA PRO A 102 -1.91 -5.77 16.98
C PRO A 102 -0.73 -5.14 17.73
N ALA A 103 0.03 -5.96 18.43
CA ALA A 103 1.32 -5.53 18.98
C ALA A 103 2.23 -5.03 17.85
N PRO A 104 3.00 -3.95 18.06
CA PRO A 104 3.96 -3.48 17.07
C PRO A 104 4.99 -4.59 16.78
N SER A 105 5.40 -4.71 15.52
CA SER A 105 6.51 -5.59 15.16
C SER A 105 7.81 -5.12 15.81
N GLU A 106 8.76 -6.03 15.98
CA GLU A 106 10.12 -5.69 16.40
C GLU A 106 10.72 -4.62 15.47
N ARG A 107 11.33 -3.60 16.06
CA ARG A 107 12.05 -2.57 15.31
C ARG A 107 13.51 -2.99 15.21
N HIS A 108 14.00 -3.22 14.00
CA HIS A 108 15.43 -3.43 13.78
C HIS A 108 16.21 -2.16 14.14
N ALA A 109 17.41 -2.34 14.71
CA ALA A 109 18.34 -1.23 14.90
C ALA A 109 18.71 -0.60 13.55
N PRO A 110 18.93 0.72 13.48
CA PRO A 110 19.32 1.37 12.24
C PRO A 110 20.73 0.95 11.82
N GLU A 111 20.93 0.70 10.53
CA GLU A 111 22.26 0.52 9.94
C GLU A 111 22.85 1.89 9.59
N ILE A 112 23.75 2.39 10.44
CA ILE A 112 24.40 3.69 10.24
C ILE A 112 25.67 3.47 9.41
N ILE A 113 25.62 3.80 8.12
CA ILE A 113 26.76 3.62 7.20
C ILE A 113 27.92 4.55 7.57
N ARG A 114 27.63 5.83 7.84
CA ARG A 114 28.64 6.83 8.19
C ARG A 114 28.01 8.04 8.87
N VAL A 115 28.69 8.56 9.89
CA VAL A 115 28.41 9.90 10.45
C VAL A 115 29.49 10.85 9.94
N ILE A 116 29.08 11.95 9.33
CA ILE A 116 29.98 13.02 8.87
C ILE A 116 29.76 14.19 9.83
N THR A 117 30.76 14.48 10.67
CA THR A 117 30.69 15.54 11.68
C THR A 117 31.20 16.89 11.16
N GLU A 118 31.90 16.89 10.02
CA GLU A 118 32.42 18.08 9.36
C GLU A 118 32.21 17.94 7.86
N ALA A 119 31.45 18.87 7.28
CA ALA A 119 31.35 19.01 5.84
C ALA A 119 32.52 19.86 5.34
N ARG A 120 33.26 19.37 4.34
CA ARG A 120 34.18 20.21 3.55
C ARG A 120 33.43 20.90 2.44
#